data_AF-A0A2V7HTH0-F1
#
_entry.id   AF-A0A2V7HTH0-F1
#
_cell.length_a   1.000
_cell.length_b   1.000
_cell.length_c   1.000
_cell.angle_alpha   90.00
_cell.angle_beta   90.00
_cell.angle_gamma   90.00
#
_symmetry.space_group_name_H-M   'P 1'
#
loop_
_entity.id
_entity.type
_entity.pdbx_description
1 polymer ?
#
loop_
_entity_poly.entity_id
_entity_poly.type
_entity_poly.pdbx_seq_one_letter_code
_entity_poly.pdbx_strand_id
1 'polypeptide(L)'
;MLQRVAGDASNIHGVVPADWVAESLRPHIATGDGLGYGYQWWTGTVDWEGKKLAWSAGFGNGGQRRFVVPELDLTVVVTAGAYNDPQIRRTVTEIFRQIVASAAAIVDRADDEVGGGQARRE
;
A
#
# COMPACT_ATOMS: atom_id res chain seq x y z
N MET A 1 10.02 -3.19 -14.43
CA MET A 1 8.92 -3.71 -15.26
C MET A 1 7.72 -3.87 -14.35
N LEU A 2 6.74 -2.97 -14.43
CA LEU A 2 5.46 -3.05 -13.71
C LEU A 2 4.37 -2.60 -14.71
N GLN A 3 3.41 -3.48 -14.99
CA GLN A 3 2.22 -3.23 -15.82
C GLN A 3 1.00 -3.24 -14.87
N ARG A 4 0.30 -2.12 -14.67
CA ARG A 4 -0.85 -1.56 -15.42
C ARG A 4 -2.21 -2.10 -14.92
N VAL A 5 -2.93 -1.26 -14.17
CA VAL A 5 -4.40 -1.36 -14.02
C VAL A 5 -5.05 -0.64 -15.21
N ALA A 6 -5.97 -1.33 -15.89
CA ALA A 6 -6.67 -0.85 -17.08
C ALA A 6 -7.73 0.22 -16.75
N GLY A 7 -7.29 1.48 -16.65
CA GLY A 7 -8.06 2.64 -17.10
C GLY A 7 -7.42 3.17 -18.39
N ASP A 8 -8.00 4.20 -19.04
CA ASP A 8 -7.30 4.98 -20.06
C ASP A 8 -5.90 5.38 -19.55
N ALA A 9 -4.90 4.60 -19.96
CA ALA A 9 -3.52 4.73 -19.54
C ALA A 9 -2.73 5.59 -20.54
N SER A 10 -3.43 6.45 -21.30
CA SER A 10 -2.82 7.38 -22.25
C SER A 10 -2.54 8.76 -21.65
N ASN A 11 -3.07 9.05 -20.45
CA ASN A 11 -2.97 10.38 -19.82
C ASN A 11 -2.32 10.46 -18.43
N ILE A 12 -1.78 9.36 -17.88
CA ILE A 12 -1.06 9.42 -16.61
C ILE A 12 0.41 9.76 -16.90
N HIS A 13 0.71 11.05 -17.08
CA HIS A 13 2.09 11.53 -17.05
C HIS A 13 2.56 11.55 -15.59
N GLY A 14 3.75 11.00 -15.31
CA GLY A 14 4.36 11.09 -13.99
C GLY A 14 4.47 12.56 -13.57
N VAL A 15 3.82 12.94 -12.46
CA VAL A 15 3.81 14.32 -11.96
C VAL A 15 5.21 14.72 -11.46
N VAL A 16 5.99 13.74 -11.01
CA VAL A 16 7.35 13.89 -10.50
C VAL A 16 8.25 12.75 -11.01
N PRO A 17 9.58 12.91 -11.03
CA PRO A 17 10.50 11.82 -11.41
C PRO A 17 10.36 10.59 -10.52
N ALA A 18 10.59 9.39 -11.08
CA ALA A 18 10.52 8.13 -10.34
C ALA A 18 11.49 8.10 -9.15
N ASP A 19 12.71 8.64 -9.34
CA ASP A 19 13.71 8.72 -8.27
C ASP A 19 13.24 9.62 -7.12
N TRP A 20 12.46 10.66 -7.40
CA TRP A 20 11.87 11.49 -6.35
C TRP A 20 10.81 10.74 -5.55
N VAL A 21 10.01 9.88 -6.21
CA VAL A 21 9.07 9.00 -5.49
C VAL A 21 9.84 8.09 -4.54
N ALA A 22 10.85 7.39 -5.03
CA ALA A 22 11.68 6.50 -4.21
C ALA A 22 12.34 7.25 -3.04
N GLU A 23 12.89 8.43 -3.30
CA GLU A 23 13.53 9.27 -2.29
C GLU A 23 12.55 9.75 -1.22
N SER A 24 11.34 10.14 -1.63
CA SER A 24 10.32 10.66 -0.71
C SER A 24 9.76 9.61 0.24
N LEU A 25 9.69 8.35 -0.21
CA LEU A 25 9.17 7.22 0.54
C LEU A 25 10.24 6.55 1.42
N ARG A 26 11.53 6.85 1.19
CA ARG A 26 12.61 6.30 2.01
C ARG A 26 12.56 6.90 3.42
N PRO A 27 12.67 6.09 4.49
CA PRO A 27 12.85 6.62 5.84
C PRO A 27 14.16 7.41 5.94
N HIS A 28 14.07 8.66 6.37
CA HIS A 28 15.23 9.52 6.63
C HIS A 28 15.53 9.63 8.13
N ILE A 29 14.51 9.51 8.97
CA ILE A 29 14.65 9.49 10.43
C ILE A 29 13.84 8.34 11.05
N ALA A 30 14.34 7.79 12.15
CA ALA A 30 13.55 6.92 13.02
C ALA A 30 12.83 7.79 14.06
N THR A 31 11.58 7.48 14.37
CA THR A 31 10.77 8.25 15.32
C THR A 31 10.84 7.69 16.75
N GLY A 32 11.53 6.56 16.94
CA GLY A 32 11.74 5.92 18.24
C GLY A 32 10.58 5.01 18.71
N ASP A 33 9.42 5.06 18.06
CA ASP A 33 8.23 4.25 18.34
C ASP A 33 8.02 3.11 17.33
N GLY A 34 9.09 2.69 16.65
CA GLY A 34 9.05 1.65 15.62
C GLY A 34 8.57 2.14 14.25
N LEU A 35 8.38 3.45 14.09
CA LEU A 35 8.15 4.08 12.80
C LEU A 35 9.40 4.81 12.29
N GLY A 36 9.43 5.02 10.99
CA GLY A 36 10.32 5.97 10.35
C GLY A 36 9.52 7.12 9.73
N TYR A 37 10.25 8.14 9.31
CA TYR A 37 9.67 9.28 8.61
C TYR A 37 10.57 9.67 7.44
N GLY A 38 9.95 9.78 6.26
CA GLY A 38 10.55 10.26 5.03
C GLY A 38 10.12 11.70 4.70
N TYR A 39 10.02 12.04 3.43
CA TYR A 39 9.55 13.38 3.03
C TYR A 39 8.03 13.45 3.07
N GLN A 40 7.49 13.82 4.23
CA GLN A 40 6.04 13.89 4.51
C GLN A 40 5.33 12.53 4.57
N TRP A 41 6.10 11.44 4.67
CA TRP A 41 5.59 10.07 4.75
C TRP A 41 6.01 9.41 6.05
N TRP A 42 5.07 8.77 6.75
CA TRP A 42 5.36 7.81 7.80
C TRP A 42 5.71 6.47 7.15
N THR A 43 6.70 5.76 7.68
CA THR A 43 7.13 4.47 7.14
C THR A 43 7.15 3.41 8.22
N GLY A 44 6.89 2.17 7.85
CA GLY A 44 7.01 1.03 8.75
C GLY A 44 6.92 -0.29 8.02
N THR A 45 6.70 -1.36 8.77
CA THR A 45 6.52 -2.71 8.23
C THR A 45 5.20 -3.32 8.63
N VAL A 46 4.67 -4.21 7.80
CA VAL A 46 3.49 -5.04 8.10
C VAL A 46 3.86 -6.50 7.88
N ASP A 47 3.39 -7.38 8.76
CA ASP A 47 3.59 -8.82 8.60
C ASP A 47 2.63 -9.37 7.53
N TRP A 48 3.17 -10.17 6.61
CA TRP A 48 2.43 -10.84 5.55
C TRP A 48 3.13 -12.17 5.21
N GLU A 49 2.44 -13.29 5.40
CA GLU A 49 2.96 -14.64 5.10
C GLU A 49 4.37 -14.93 5.66
N GLY A 50 4.63 -14.51 6.90
CA GLY A 50 5.93 -14.70 7.55
C GLY A 50 7.04 -13.73 7.07
N LYS A 51 6.73 -12.81 6.16
CA LYS A 51 7.60 -11.71 5.70
C LYS A 51 7.17 -10.40 6.34
N LYS A 52 8.12 -9.46 6.47
CA LYS A 52 7.85 -8.07 6.83
C LYS A 52 7.90 -7.23 5.57
N LEU A 53 6.75 -6.73 5.13
CA LEU A 53 6.65 -5.89 3.95
C LEU A 53 6.74 -4.42 4.34
N ALA A 54 7.46 -3.64 3.53
CA ALA A 54 7.58 -2.20 3.76
C ALA A 54 6.30 -1.47 3.33
N TRP A 55 5.88 -0.48 4.14
CA TRP A 55 4.82 0.44 3.77
C TRP A 55 5.21 1.88 4.03
N SER A 56 4.64 2.78 3.22
CA SER A 56 4.68 4.22 3.42
C SER A 56 3.26 4.77 3.54
N ALA A 57 3.04 5.76 4.40
CA ALA A 57 1.72 6.31 4.61
C ALA A 57 1.67 7.79 5.01
N GLY A 58 0.66 8.49 4.48
CA GLY A 58 0.24 9.78 5.00
C GLY A 58 -0.70 9.59 6.18
N PHE A 59 -0.42 10.22 7.32
CA PHE A 59 -1.27 10.17 8.51
C PHE A 59 -1.98 11.50 8.72
N GLY A 60 -3.31 11.48 8.87
CA GLY A 60 -4.07 12.62 9.35
C GLY A 60 -4.68 12.38 10.74
N ASN A 61 -4.96 13.48 11.44
CA ASN A 61 -5.79 13.46 12.63
C ASN A 61 -7.24 13.14 12.24
N GLY A 62 -7.87 12.20 12.93
CA GLY A 62 -9.20 11.69 12.58
C GLY A 62 -9.21 10.28 11.97
N GLY A 63 -8.02 9.72 11.71
CA GLY A 63 -7.86 8.34 11.24
C GLY A 63 -7.69 8.17 9.73
N GLN A 64 -7.75 9.24 8.95
CA GLN A 64 -7.49 9.19 7.52
C GLN A 64 -6.06 8.72 7.23
N ARG A 65 -5.92 7.79 6.30
CA ARG A 65 -4.64 7.17 5.92
C ARG A 65 -4.58 6.96 4.42
N ARG A 66 -3.37 7.01 3.87
CA ARG A 66 -3.05 6.56 2.51
C ARG A 66 -1.83 5.68 2.62
N PHE A 67 -2.02 4.37 2.68
CA PHE A 67 -0.93 3.39 2.73
C PHE A 67 -0.55 2.95 1.31
N VAL A 68 0.74 2.76 1.09
CA VAL A 68 1.31 2.16 -0.12
C VAL A 68 2.18 0.99 0.32
N VAL A 69 1.92 -0.21 -0.23
CA VAL A 69 2.68 -1.45 -0.01
C VAL A 69 3.17 -1.93 -1.38
N PRO A 70 4.36 -1.49 -1.82
CA PRO A 70 4.83 -1.76 -3.18
C PRO A 70 4.96 -3.24 -3.52
N GLU A 71 5.36 -4.07 -2.56
CA GLU A 71 5.55 -5.52 -2.75
C GLU A 71 4.24 -6.27 -3.08
N LEU A 72 3.08 -5.67 -2.80
CA LEU A 72 1.77 -6.24 -3.11
C LEU A 72 1.03 -5.48 -4.22
N ASP A 73 1.68 -4.52 -4.88
CA ASP A 73 1.04 -3.54 -5.78
C ASP A 73 -0.23 -2.92 -5.17
N LEU A 74 -0.19 -2.65 -3.86
CA LEU A 74 -1.37 -2.31 -3.06
C LEU A 74 -1.31 -0.87 -2.56
N THR A 75 -2.40 -0.14 -2.79
CA THR A 75 -2.67 1.14 -2.13
C THR A 75 -3.97 1.04 -1.35
N VAL A 76 -3.94 1.44 -0.07
CA VAL A 76 -5.13 1.47 0.78
C VAL A 76 -5.43 2.90 1.21
N VAL A 77 -6.60 3.39 0.85
CA VAL A 77 -7.09 4.70 1.24
C VAL A 77 -8.17 4.55 2.29
N VAL A 78 -7.95 5.16 3.46
CA VAL A 78 -8.93 5.23 4.55
C VAL A 78 -9.35 6.68 4.70
N THR A 79 -10.64 6.94 4.52
CA THR A 79 -11.27 8.23 4.84
C THR A 79 -11.98 8.10 6.18
N ALA A 80 -11.63 8.95 7.14
CA ALA A 80 -12.20 8.95 8.48
C ALA A 80 -12.21 10.37 9.08
N GLY A 81 -12.95 10.56 10.16
CA GLY A 81 -13.13 11.86 10.83
C GLY A 81 -13.32 11.77 12.34
N ALA A 82 -12.79 10.73 12.98
CA ALA A 82 -12.84 10.57 14.45
C ALA A 82 -11.70 11.38 15.09
N TYR A 83 -11.80 12.71 15.00
CA TYR A 83 -10.74 13.63 15.43
C TYR A 83 -10.48 13.52 16.93
N ASN A 84 -9.21 13.53 17.32
CA ASN A 84 -8.75 13.48 18.72
C ASN A 84 -9.20 12.24 19.50
N ASP A 85 -9.75 11.24 18.82
CA ASP A 85 -10.03 9.93 19.39
C ASP A 85 -8.69 9.17 19.55
N PRO A 86 -8.28 8.79 20.78
CA PRO A 86 -7.00 8.13 20.99
C PRO A 86 -6.95 6.69 20.46
N GLN A 87 -8.10 6.05 20.22
CA GLN A 87 -8.22 4.70 19.69
C GLN A 87 -8.14 4.66 18.16
N ILE A 88 -8.44 5.77 17.45
CA ILE A 88 -8.57 5.76 16.00
C ILE A 88 -7.34 5.24 15.26
N ARG A 89 -6.14 5.56 15.76
CA ARG A 89 -4.87 5.05 15.20
C ARG A 89 -4.83 3.52 15.21
N ARG A 90 -5.23 2.90 16.33
CA ARG A 90 -5.26 1.45 16.48
C ARG A 90 -6.28 0.82 15.53
N THR A 91 -7.50 1.36 15.51
CA THR A 91 -8.59 0.86 14.65
C THR A 91 -8.19 0.86 13.18
N VAL A 92 -7.62 1.97 12.69
CA VAL A 92 -7.23 2.07 11.28
C VAL A 92 -6.03 1.18 10.94
N THR A 93 -5.09 1.02 11.87
CA THR A 93 -3.97 0.09 11.69
C THR A 93 -4.45 -1.36 11.59
N GLU A 94 -5.46 -1.73 12.37
CA GLU A 94 -6.03 -3.07 12.34
C GLU A 94 -6.78 -3.36 11.04
N ILE A 95 -7.59 -2.41 10.55
CA ILE A 95 -8.24 -2.50 9.24
C ILE A 95 -7.20 -2.68 8.13
N PHE A 96 -6.12 -1.89 8.16
CA PHE A 96 -5.05 -2.00 7.19
C PHE A 96 -4.40 -3.41 7.19
N ARG A 97 -4.12 -3.97 8.37
CA ARG A 97 -3.57 -5.33 8.49
C ARG A 97 -4.49 -6.40 7.92
N GLN A 98 -5.80 -6.28 8.16
CA GLN A 98 -6.79 -7.23 7.62
C GLN A 98 -6.87 -7.18 6.09
N ILE A 99 -6.74 -5.99 5.51
CA ILE A 99 -6.69 -5.81 4.05
C ILE A 99 -5.40 -6.45 3.50
N VAL A 100 -4.25 -6.17 4.10
CA VAL A 100 -2.96 -6.76 3.69
C VAL A 100 -2.99 -8.29 3.77
N ALA A 101 -3.52 -8.84 4.87
CA ALA A 101 -3.66 -10.29 5.02
C ALA A 101 -4.57 -10.91 3.94
N SER A 102 -5.59 -10.18 3.48
CA SER A 102 -6.52 -10.64 2.43
C SER A 102 -5.96 -10.50 1.01
N ALA A 103 -4.90 -9.71 0.81
CA ALA A 103 -4.30 -9.50 -0.50
C ALA A 103 -3.73 -10.79 -1.10
N ALA A 104 -3.23 -11.72 -0.27
CA ALA A 104 -2.78 -13.04 -0.72
C ALA A 104 -3.88 -13.80 -1.49
N ALA A 105 -5.11 -13.78 -0.96
CA ALA A 105 -6.25 -14.45 -1.57
C ALA A 105 -6.72 -13.82 -2.89
N ILE A 106 -6.33 -12.58 -3.18
CA ILE A 106 -6.67 -11.88 -4.43
C ILE A 106 -5.62 -12.13 -5.50
N VAL A 107 -4.33 -12.10 -5.13
CA VAL A 107 -3.22 -12.37 -6.05
C VAL A 107 -3.28 -13.82 -6.55
N ASP A 108 -3.50 -14.79 -5.67
CA ASP A 108 -3.62 -16.21 -6.06
C ASP A 108 -4.77 -16.44 -7.06
N ARG A 109 -5.91 -15.78 -6.87
CA ARG A 109 -7.05 -15.88 -7.79
C ARG A 109 -6.77 -15.23 -9.15
N ALA A 110 -6.02 -14.13 -9.19
CA ALA A 110 -5.68 -13.45 -10.43
C ALA A 110 -4.72 -14.30 -11.29
N ASP A 111 -3.79 -15.04 -10.66
CA ASP A 111 -2.89 -15.95 -11.36
C ASP A 111 -3.62 -17.20 -11.89
N ASP A 112 -4.61 -17.72 -11.15
CA ASP A 112 -5.47 -18.83 -11.59
C ASP A 112 -6.33 -18.49 -12.83
N GLU A 113 -6.84 -17.26 -12.92
CA GLU A 113 -7.69 -16.83 -14.06
C GLU A 113 -6.89 -16.65 -15.37
N VAL A 114 -5.58 -16.36 -15.29
CA VAL A 114 -4.71 -16.20 -16.47
C VAL A 114 -4.26 -17.56 -17.03
N GLY A 115 -4.20 -18.61 -16.21
CA GLY A 115 -3.76 -19.96 -16.62
C GLY A 115 -4.78 -20.81 -17.41
N GLY A 116 -6.06 -20.43 -17.44
CA GLY A 116 -7.14 -21.26 -18.01
C GLY A 116 -7.42 -21.09 -19.51
N GLY A 117 -6.74 -20.17 -20.21
CA GLY A 117 -7.17 -19.66 -21.52
C GLY A 117 -6.65 -20.36 -22.79
N GLN A 118 -5.79 -21.37 -22.70
CA GLN A 118 -5.18 -21.99 -23.90
C GLN A 118 -5.20 -23.52 -23.88
N ALA A 119 -6.39 -24.12 -24.05
CA ALA A 119 -6.51 -25.49 -24.54
C ALA A 119 -7.90 -25.74 -25.12
N ARG A 120 -8.13 -25.28 -26.38
CA ARG A 120 -9.08 -25.85 -27.35
C ARG A 120 -9.12 -24.94 -28.59
N ARG A 121 -8.33 -25.26 -29.60
CA ARG A 121 -8.76 -25.21 -31.01
C ARG A 121 -8.08 -26.37 -31.74
N GLU A 122 -8.92 -27.10 -32.46
CA GLU A 122 -8.65 -28.29 -33.27
C GLU A 122 -7.86 -27.96 -34.53
#